data_AF-A0A2A4E6K9-F1
#
_entry.id   AF-A0A2A4E6K9-F1
#
_cell.length_a   1.000
_cell.length_b   1.000
_cell.length_c   1.000
_cell.angle_alpha   90.00
_cell.angle_beta   90.00
_cell.angle_gamma   90.00
#
_symmetry.space_group_name_H-M   'P 1'
#
loop_
_entity.id
_entity.type
_entity.pdbx_description
1 polymer ?
#
loop_
_entity_poly.entity_id
_entity_poly.type
_entity_poly.pdbx_seq_one_letter_code
_entity_poly.pdbx_strand_id
1 'polypeptide(L)'
;MATEERLDSTQVADPRPAFSLTTGRTRGYHRAAVDTFLAAARTAFEGGGDLTAADVRVASFPLVKNGYVISEVDAALGRVEDALAGRAREQSVREKGAGAWVEEARAEAQVILDHLARPKRHRFARTGVLTFGYRVDEVDHVASRIVRYLRDGEPLTAEQLRGAAFRMQRGGYREEQVDALLDATIDVILAVR
;
A
#
# COMPACT_ATOMS: atom_id res chain seq x y z
N MET A 1 24.28 -37.99 57.25
CA MET A 1 24.19 -36.52 57.21
C MET A 1 25.28 -36.00 56.29
N ALA A 2 24.93 -35.64 55.07
CA ALA A 2 25.65 -34.68 54.24
C ALA A 2 24.62 -34.17 53.24
N THR A 3 24.34 -32.89 53.35
CA THR A 3 23.18 -32.19 52.83
C THR A 3 23.64 -31.32 51.66
N GLU A 4 22.78 -31.21 50.63
CA GLU A 4 22.73 -30.15 49.60
C GLU A 4 23.87 -30.15 48.55
N GLU A 5 23.65 -29.89 47.26
CA GLU A 5 22.59 -29.17 46.57
C GLU A 5 22.15 -29.88 45.29
N ARG A 6 20.84 -29.83 45.03
CA ARG A 6 20.27 -30.00 43.69
C ARG A 6 20.75 -28.83 42.83
N LEU A 7 21.57 -29.11 41.82
CA LEU A 7 21.66 -28.24 40.65
C LEU A 7 20.97 -28.96 39.49
N ASP A 8 19.72 -28.53 39.31
CA ASP A 8 18.87 -28.73 38.16
C ASP A 8 19.71 -28.64 36.89
N SER A 9 19.93 -29.80 36.25
CA SER A 9 20.51 -29.86 34.91
C SER A 9 19.41 -29.43 33.94
N THR A 10 19.16 -28.12 33.86
CA THR A 10 18.41 -27.53 32.75
C THR A 10 19.18 -27.91 31.49
N GLN A 11 18.69 -28.93 30.82
CA GLN A 11 19.14 -29.42 29.53
C GLN A 11 19.00 -28.25 28.56
N VAL A 12 20.09 -27.50 28.36
CA VAL A 12 20.20 -26.47 27.32
C VAL A 12 19.95 -27.21 26.02
N ALA A 13 18.74 -27.06 25.48
CA ALA A 13 18.35 -27.63 24.21
C ALA A 13 19.37 -27.12 23.19
N ASP A 14 20.25 -28.03 22.74
CA ASP A 14 21.17 -27.79 21.64
C ASP A 14 20.32 -27.21 20.49
N PRO A 15 20.50 -25.92 20.12
CA PRO A 15 19.64 -25.31 19.11
C PRO A 15 19.92 -26.09 17.84
N ARG A 16 18.95 -26.92 17.44
CA ARG A 16 19.02 -27.65 16.18
C ARG A 16 19.44 -26.61 15.13
N PRO A 17 20.53 -26.86 14.39
CA PRO A 17 21.04 -25.87 13.47
C PRO A 17 19.89 -25.48 12.53
N ALA A 18 19.67 -24.17 12.37
CA ALA A 18 18.55 -23.66 11.58
C ALA A 18 18.57 -24.17 10.12
N PHE A 19 19.75 -24.60 9.66
CA PHE A 19 20.01 -25.19 8.35
C PHE A 19 20.96 -26.38 8.46
N SER A 20 20.87 -27.27 7.48
CA SER A 20 21.81 -28.38 7.29
C SER A 20 23.22 -27.88 6.98
N LEU A 21 24.23 -28.68 7.33
CA LEU A 21 25.64 -28.40 7.05
C LEU A 21 26.10 -29.11 5.77
N THR A 22 26.91 -28.43 4.97
CA THR A 22 27.59 -29.05 3.83
C THR A 22 28.62 -30.07 4.32
N THR A 23 28.74 -31.20 3.62
CA THR A 23 29.70 -32.25 3.96
C THR A 23 30.77 -32.45 2.87
N GLY A 24 31.92 -32.99 3.25
CA GLY A 24 32.97 -33.39 2.31
C GLY A 24 33.68 -32.21 1.64
N ARG A 25 33.68 -32.19 0.30
CA ARG A 25 34.39 -31.16 -0.51
C ARG A 25 33.52 -29.93 -0.82
N THR A 26 32.22 -30.00 -0.52
CA THR A 26 31.27 -28.92 -0.78
C THR A 26 31.47 -27.80 0.24
N ARG A 27 31.52 -26.55 -0.24
CA ARG A 27 31.59 -25.37 0.62
C ARG A 27 30.18 -24.81 0.80
N GLY A 28 29.90 -24.33 2.00
CA GLY A 28 28.65 -23.70 2.39
C GLY A 28 28.89 -22.29 2.91
N TYR A 29 27.81 -21.55 3.16
CA TYR A 29 27.93 -20.21 3.72
C TYR A 29 28.41 -20.23 5.18
N HIS A 30 29.20 -19.22 5.55
CA HIS A 30 29.72 -19.08 6.91
C HIS A 30 28.58 -18.92 7.93
N ARG A 31 28.49 -19.86 8.87
CA ARG A 31 27.37 -19.98 9.82
C ARG A 31 27.11 -18.71 10.61
N ALA A 32 28.14 -18.19 11.28
CA ALA A 32 27.99 -16.98 12.09
C ALA A 32 27.60 -15.75 11.24
N ALA A 33 27.99 -15.68 9.97
CA ALA A 33 27.64 -14.55 9.11
C ALA A 33 26.15 -14.60 8.73
N VAL A 34 25.64 -15.80 8.42
CA VAL A 34 24.21 -16.03 8.14
C VAL A 34 23.37 -15.81 9.40
N ASP A 35 23.80 -16.34 10.55
CA ASP A 35 23.04 -16.23 11.81
C ASP A 35 22.94 -14.77 12.28
N THR A 36 24.04 -14.00 12.22
CA THR A 36 24.03 -12.56 12.52
C THR A 36 23.12 -11.79 11.57
N PHE A 37 23.15 -12.13 10.28
CA PHE A 37 22.29 -11.49 9.29
C PHE A 37 20.80 -11.76 9.51
N LEU A 38 20.43 -13.01 9.81
CA LEU A 38 19.05 -13.38 10.13
C LEU A 38 18.56 -12.73 11.43
N ALA A 39 19.43 -12.58 12.43
CA ALA A 39 19.10 -11.83 13.65
C ALA A 39 18.81 -10.35 13.34
N ALA A 40 19.64 -9.70 12.51
CA ALA A 40 19.40 -8.33 12.07
C ALA A 40 18.11 -8.19 11.25
N ALA A 41 17.83 -9.15 10.38
CA ALA A 41 16.59 -9.20 9.61
C ALA A 41 15.34 -9.35 10.49
N ARG A 42 15.44 -10.16 11.55
CA ARG A 42 14.37 -10.29 12.55
C ARG A 42 14.14 -8.97 13.30
N THR A 43 15.19 -8.30 13.73
CA THR A 43 15.06 -6.99 14.41
C THR A 43 14.45 -5.93 13.49
N ALA A 44 14.84 -5.89 12.21
CA ALA A 44 14.21 -5.03 11.21
C ALA A 44 12.73 -5.39 11.00
N PHE A 45 12.40 -6.69 10.94
CA PHE A 45 11.02 -7.15 10.86
C PHE A 45 10.21 -6.84 12.12
N GLU A 46 10.80 -6.75 13.32
CA GLU A 46 10.10 -6.36 14.54
C GLU A 46 9.93 -4.83 14.66
N GLY A 47 10.57 -4.06 13.76
CA GLY A 47 10.45 -2.59 13.66
C GLY A 47 11.57 -1.81 14.34
N GLY A 48 12.65 -2.46 14.74
CA GLY A 48 13.78 -1.85 15.46
C GLY A 48 15.11 -1.83 14.68
N GLY A 49 15.11 -2.02 13.36
CA GLY A 49 16.33 -2.09 12.55
C GLY A 49 16.17 -1.62 11.10
N ASP A 50 17.30 -1.29 10.47
CA ASP A 50 17.35 -0.62 9.15
C ASP A 50 17.46 -1.58 7.94
N LEU A 51 17.45 -2.90 8.17
CA LEU A 51 17.64 -3.87 7.08
C LEU A 51 16.41 -3.96 6.17
N THR A 52 16.59 -3.73 4.87
CA THR A 52 15.52 -3.76 3.87
C THR A 52 15.52 -5.03 3.01
N ALA A 53 14.42 -5.28 2.29
CA ALA A 53 14.34 -6.37 1.31
C ALA A 53 15.40 -6.26 0.20
N ALA A 54 15.81 -5.04 -0.17
CA ALA A 54 16.89 -4.83 -1.15
C ALA A 54 18.25 -5.27 -0.58
N ASP A 55 18.49 -5.03 0.70
CA ASP A 55 19.72 -5.45 1.39
C ASP A 55 19.82 -6.97 1.50
N VAL A 56 18.69 -7.66 1.69
CA VAL A 56 18.63 -9.14 1.67
C VAL A 56 18.96 -9.70 0.29
N ARG A 57 18.49 -9.06 -0.79
CA ARG A 57 18.73 -9.52 -2.16
C ARG A 57 20.20 -9.43 -2.59
N VAL A 58 20.95 -8.46 -2.07
CA VAL A 58 22.38 -8.29 -2.37
C VAL A 58 23.30 -8.90 -1.32
N ALA A 59 22.74 -9.53 -0.28
CA ALA A 59 23.52 -10.14 0.78
C ALA A 59 24.40 -11.27 0.23
N SER A 60 25.69 -11.21 0.56
CA SER A 60 26.66 -12.24 0.17
C SER A 60 27.42 -12.72 1.39
N PHE A 61 27.63 -14.03 1.48
CA PHE A 61 28.30 -14.66 2.61
C PHE A 61 29.58 -15.37 2.17
N PRO A 62 30.67 -15.31 2.96
CA PRO A 62 31.87 -16.07 2.69
C PRO A 62 31.62 -17.58 2.67
N LEU A 63 32.28 -18.29 1.75
CA LEU A 63 32.17 -19.75 1.62
C LEU A 63 33.24 -20.46 2.45
N VAL A 64 32.82 -21.34 3.34
CA VAL A 64 33.68 -22.16 4.20
C VAL A 64 33.38 -23.65 4.09
N LYS A 65 34.33 -24.48 4.49
CA LYS A 65 34.07 -25.92 4.66
C LYS A 65 33.15 -26.12 5.87
N ASN A 66 32.20 -27.05 5.77
CA ASN A 66 31.20 -27.30 6.82
C ASN A 66 30.32 -26.07 7.13
N GLY A 67 30.08 -25.21 6.13
CA GLY A 67 29.12 -24.12 6.22
C GLY A 67 27.68 -24.58 6.05
N TYR A 68 26.72 -23.66 6.14
CA TYR A 68 25.32 -23.97 5.85
C TYR A 68 25.12 -24.27 4.36
N VAL A 69 24.20 -25.21 4.08
CA VAL A 69 23.82 -25.57 2.70
C VAL A 69 23.24 -24.33 2.00
N ILE A 70 23.89 -23.93 0.91
CA ILE A 70 23.57 -22.71 0.15
C ILE A 70 22.09 -22.65 -0.23
N SER A 71 21.54 -23.74 -0.77
CA SER A 71 20.13 -23.78 -1.22
C SER A 71 19.11 -23.62 -0.09
N GLU A 72 19.41 -24.10 1.12
CA GLU A 72 18.50 -23.93 2.26
C GLU A 72 18.53 -22.49 2.79
N VAL A 73 19.72 -21.88 2.82
CA VAL A 73 19.91 -20.49 3.23
C VAL A 73 19.25 -19.55 2.21
N ASP A 74 19.47 -19.75 0.91
CA ASP A 74 18.86 -18.93 -0.14
C ASP A 74 17.33 -18.99 -0.09
N ALA A 75 16.76 -20.19 0.13
CA ALA A 75 15.30 -20.35 0.26
C ALA A 75 14.74 -19.63 1.51
N ALA A 76 15.49 -19.58 2.60
CA ALA A 76 15.09 -18.86 3.80
C ALA A 76 15.24 -17.35 3.64
N LEU A 77 16.32 -16.88 2.99
CA LEU A 77 16.51 -15.47 2.65
C LEU A 77 15.39 -14.96 1.74
N GLY A 78 14.95 -15.77 0.76
CA GLY A 78 13.78 -15.43 -0.06
C GLY A 78 12.51 -15.24 0.76
N ARG A 79 12.24 -16.10 1.75
CA ARG A 79 11.08 -15.93 2.65
C ARG A 79 11.19 -14.68 3.53
N VAL A 80 12.40 -14.35 3.99
CA VAL A 80 12.67 -13.14 4.77
C VAL A 80 12.52 -11.89 3.90
N GLU A 81 13.00 -11.93 2.65
CA GLU A 81 12.83 -10.88 1.65
C GLU A 81 11.34 -10.64 1.38
N ASP A 82 10.55 -11.68 1.15
CA ASP A 82 9.10 -11.57 0.93
C ASP A 82 8.38 -10.96 2.15
N ALA A 83 8.76 -11.38 3.36
CA ALA A 83 8.19 -10.85 4.60
C ALA A 83 8.57 -9.37 4.85
N LEU A 84 9.83 -9.01 4.60
CA LEU A 84 10.30 -7.61 4.69
C LEU A 84 9.71 -6.75 3.58
N ALA A 85 9.50 -7.29 2.37
CA ALA A 85 8.83 -6.58 1.28
C ALA A 85 7.34 -6.38 1.57
N GLY A 86 6.67 -7.37 2.16
CA GLY A 86 5.29 -7.25 2.65
C GLY A 86 5.16 -6.20 3.73
N ARG A 87 6.02 -6.26 4.76
CA ARG A 87 6.06 -5.26 5.83
C ARG A 87 6.43 -3.88 5.33
N ALA A 88 7.42 -3.74 4.44
CA ALA A 88 7.81 -2.46 3.86
C ALA A 88 6.68 -1.86 3.00
N ARG A 89 5.85 -2.67 2.34
CA ARG A 89 4.62 -2.20 1.66
C ARG A 89 3.60 -1.69 2.68
N GLU A 90 3.30 -2.48 3.72
CA GLU A 90 2.38 -2.08 4.80
C GLU A 90 2.88 -0.85 5.57
N GLN A 91 4.19 -0.73 5.78
CA GLN A 91 4.84 0.37 6.49
C GLN A 91 5.01 1.59 5.57
N SER A 92 5.23 1.43 4.27
CA SER A 92 5.15 2.55 3.29
C SER A 92 3.73 3.10 3.19
N VAL A 93 2.72 2.23 3.27
CA VAL A 93 1.30 2.62 3.39
C VAL A 93 1.06 3.40 4.70
N ARG A 94 1.80 3.10 5.78
CA ARG A 94 1.59 3.68 7.12
C ARG A 94 2.49 4.89 7.48
N GLU A 95 3.69 5.01 6.92
CA GLU A 95 4.72 5.98 7.38
C GLU A 95 5.05 7.09 6.37
N LYS A 96 4.73 6.96 5.06
CA LYS A 96 5.22 7.91 4.03
C LYS A 96 4.16 8.61 3.17
N GLY A 97 2.88 8.63 3.56
CA GLY A 97 1.93 9.61 2.98
C GLY A 97 0.88 9.09 1.99
N ALA A 98 0.34 7.89 2.20
CA ALA A 98 -1.06 7.68 1.84
C ALA A 98 -1.97 8.47 2.80
N GLY A 99 -1.65 8.57 4.09
CA GLY A 99 -2.46 9.31 5.07
C GLY A 99 -2.71 10.78 4.70
N ALA A 100 -1.68 11.61 4.52
CA ALA A 100 -1.90 13.03 4.21
C ALA A 100 -2.54 13.27 2.83
N TRP A 101 -2.15 12.50 1.81
CA TRP A 101 -2.72 12.59 0.45
C TRP A 101 -4.13 12.01 0.36
N VAL A 102 -4.43 10.95 1.11
CA VAL A 102 -5.78 10.38 1.25
C VAL A 102 -6.65 11.26 2.14
N GLU A 103 -6.12 11.90 3.18
CA GLU A 103 -6.86 12.89 3.96
C GLU A 103 -7.17 14.14 3.12
N GLU A 104 -6.22 14.58 2.28
CA GLU A 104 -6.45 15.67 1.31
C GLU A 104 -7.45 15.25 0.23
N ALA A 105 -7.31 14.07 -0.37
CA ALA A 105 -8.28 13.51 -1.31
C ALA A 105 -9.65 13.23 -0.67
N ARG A 106 -9.70 12.87 0.62
CA ARG A 106 -10.94 12.71 1.41
C ARG A 106 -11.58 14.06 1.68
N ALA A 107 -10.80 15.08 2.04
CA ALA A 107 -11.28 16.43 2.24
C ALA A 107 -11.85 16.99 0.92
N GLU A 108 -11.16 16.77 -0.19
CA GLU A 108 -11.62 17.13 -1.53
C GLU A 108 -12.88 16.36 -1.94
N ALA A 109 -12.92 15.05 -1.72
CA ALA A 109 -14.11 14.23 -1.91
C ALA A 109 -15.31 14.74 -1.08
N GLN A 110 -15.08 15.18 0.16
CA GLN A 110 -16.12 15.72 1.02
C GLN A 110 -16.66 17.05 0.45
N VAL A 111 -15.79 17.93 -0.06
CA VAL A 111 -16.21 19.17 -0.74
C VAL A 111 -17.06 18.87 -1.97
N ILE A 112 -16.67 17.87 -2.77
CA ILE A 112 -17.46 17.41 -3.93
C ILE A 112 -18.82 16.88 -3.47
N LEU A 113 -18.85 16.04 -2.44
CA LEU A 113 -20.10 15.51 -1.87
C LEU A 113 -21.03 16.62 -1.35
N ASP A 114 -20.49 17.61 -0.66
CA ASP A 114 -21.25 18.73 -0.13
C ASP A 114 -21.85 19.59 -1.25
N HIS A 115 -21.10 19.77 -2.35
CA HIS A 115 -21.61 20.43 -3.55
C HIS A 115 -22.76 19.62 -4.20
N LEU A 116 -22.59 18.31 -4.33
CA LEU A 116 -23.57 17.41 -4.96
C LEU A 116 -24.77 17.05 -4.07
N ALA A 117 -24.68 17.34 -2.77
CA ALA A 117 -25.77 17.15 -1.80
C ALA A 117 -26.95 18.13 -2.02
N ARG A 118 -26.73 19.20 -2.80
CA ARG A 118 -27.77 20.14 -3.21
C ARG A 118 -28.90 19.43 -3.98
N PRO A 119 -30.14 19.92 -3.88
CA PRO A 119 -31.26 19.34 -4.60
C PRO A 119 -31.00 19.29 -6.11
N LYS A 120 -31.54 18.25 -6.76
CA LYS A 120 -31.44 18.08 -8.21
C LYS A 120 -31.84 19.36 -8.94
N ARG A 121 -31.18 19.65 -10.06
CA ARG A 121 -31.35 20.87 -10.87
C ARG A 121 -30.84 22.17 -10.21
N HIS A 122 -30.27 22.09 -9.01
CA HIS A 122 -29.72 23.22 -8.25
C HIS A 122 -28.29 22.94 -7.73
N ARG A 123 -27.63 21.91 -8.25
CA ARG A 123 -26.26 21.56 -7.86
C ARG A 123 -25.29 22.64 -8.34
N PHE A 124 -25.38 22.96 -9.63
CA PHE A 124 -24.55 23.96 -10.29
C PHE A 124 -25.34 25.24 -10.58
N ALA A 125 -24.61 26.35 -10.74
CA ALA A 125 -25.18 27.60 -11.21
C ALA A 125 -25.66 27.46 -12.66
N ARG A 126 -26.78 28.12 -12.98
CA ARG A 126 -27.33 28.12 -14.33
C ARG A 126 -26.79 29.26 -15.17
N THR A 127 -26.75 29.02 -16.46
CA THR A 127 -26.51 30.06 -17.46
C THR A 127 -27.77 30.94 -17.58
N GLY A 128 -27.62 32.14 -18.15
CA GLY A 128 -28.75 33.02 -18.40
C GLY A 128 -29.75 32.38 -19.38
N VAL A 129 -30.99 32.86 -19.39
CA VAL A 129 -32.08 32.35 -20.28
C VAL A 129 -31.77 32.45 -21.78
N LEU A 130 -30.77 33.26 -22.15
CA LEU A 130 -30.31 33.49 -23.51
C LEU A 130 -29.01 32.74 -23.84
N THR A 131 -28.34 32.16 -22.85
CA THR A 131 -27.06 31.47 -23.04
C THR A 131 -27.21 29.95 -22.94
N PHE A 132 -26.35 29.25 -23.66
CA PHE A 132 -26.29 27.79 -23.61
C PHE A 132 -25.37 27.36 -22.48
N GLY A 133 -25.65 26.18 -21.95
CA GLY A 133 -24.80 25.44 -21.04
C GLY A 133 -25.15 23.97 -21.11
N TYR A 134 -24.55 23.15 -20.25
CA TYR A 134 -24.81 21.71 -20.27
C TYR A 134 -26.23 21.36 -19.83
N ARG A 135 -26.78 20.32 -20.46
CA ARG A 135 -28.11 19.79 -20.16
C ARG A 135 -28.19 19.30 -18.72
N VAL A 136 -29.10 19.91 -17.96
CA VAL A 136 -29.26 19.69 -16.51
C VAL A 136 -29.49 18.22 -16.16
N ASP A 137 -30.32 17.51 -16.92
CA ASP A 137 -30.66 16.12 -16.63
C ASP A 137 -29.46 15.17 -16.80
N GLU A 138 -28.62 15.41 -17.82
CA GLU A 138 -27.46 14.58 -18.13
C GLU A 138 -26.36 14.79 -17.08
N VAL A 139 -26.11 16.06 -16.71
CA VAL A 139 -25.18 16.42 -15.63
C VAL A 139 -25.64 15.85 -14.29
N ASP A 140 -26.93 15.99 -13.95
CA ASP A 140 -27.46 15.44 -12.69
C ASP A 140 -27.35 13.91 -12.62
N HIS A 141 -27.44 13.22 -13.77
CA HIS A 141 -27.25 11.76 -13.85
C HIS A 141 -25.80 11.37 -13.54
N VAL A 142 -24.82 12.04 -14.17
CA VAL A 142 -23.39 11.80 -13.91
C VAL A 142 -23.05 12.14 -12.45
N ALA A 143 -23.52 13.27 -11.95
CA ALA A 143 -23.37 13.66 -10.55
C ALA A 143 -23.93 12.61 -9.58
N SER A 144 -25.06 11.98 -9.90
CA SER A 144 -25.60 10.87 -9.11
C SER A 144 -24.75 9.60 -9.15
N ARG A 145 -23.94 9.37 -10.20
CA ARG A 145 -22.95 8.27 -10.22
C ARG A 145 -21.73 8.61 -9.37
N ILE A 146 -21.26 9.86 -9.44
CA ILE A 146 -20.14 10.35 -8.60
C ILE A 146 -20.49 10.20 -7.12
N VAL A 147 -21.69 10.60 -6.70
CA VAL A 147 -22.14 10.44 -5.30
C VAL A 147 -22.12 8.97 -4.86
N ARG A 148 -22.57 8.04 -5.71
CA ARG A 148 -22.58 6.61 -5.39
C ARG A 148 -21.18 6.01 -5.32
N TYR A 149 -20.27 6.46 -6.18
CA TYR A 149 -18.85 6.10 -6.06
C TYR A 149 -18.27 6.59 -4.73
N LEU A 150 -18.44 7.89 -4.41
CA LEU A 150 -17.84 8.50 -3.23
C LEU A 150 -18.46 8.05 -1.89
N ARG A 151 -19.75 7.69 -1.86
CA ARG A 151 -20.44 7.23 -0.64
C ARG A 151 -20.50 5.71 -0.49
N ASP A 152 -20.88 5.03 -1.57
CA ASP A 152 -21.24 3.61 -1.56
C ASP A 152 -20.12 2.73 -2.15
N GLY A 153 -19.08 3.34 -2.72
CA GLY A 153 -17.96 2.62 -3.34
C GLY A 153 -18.31 1.96 -4.68
N GLU A 154 -19.40 2.38 -5.35
CA GLU A 154 -19.75 1.85 -6.67
C GLU A 154 -18.63 2.10 -7.69
N PRO A 155 -18.23 1.12 -8.52
CA PRO A 155 -17.11 1.30 -9.44
C PRO A 155 -17.37 2.41 -10.47
N LEU A 156 -16.52 3.44 -10.45
CA LEU A 156 -16.46 4.53 -11.42
C LEU A 156 -15.00 4.79 -11.77
N THR A 157 -14.66 4.83 -13.06
CA THR A 157 -13.26 5.06 -13.50
C THR A 157 -13.04 6.47 -14.00
N ALA A 158 -11.80 6.96 -13.90
CA ALA A 158 -11.40 8.27 -14.42
C ALA A 158 -11.66 8.38 -15.94
N GLU A 159 -11.43 7.30 -16.70
CA GLU A 159 -11.71 7.24 -18.14
C GLU A 159 -13.21 7.42 -18.44
N GLN A 160 -14.10 6.89 -17.60
CA GLN A 160 -15.55 7.08 -17.77
C GLN A 160 -15.97 8.54 -17.56
N LEU A 161 -15.33 9.26 -16.63
CA LEU A 161 -15.57 10.68 -16.39
C LEU A 161 -14.99 11.56 -17.51
N ARG A 162 -13.75 11.30 -17.96
CA ARG A 162 -13.16 12.02 -19.10
C ARG A 162 -13.95 11.83 -20.40
N GLY A 163 -14.60 10.68 -20.56
CA GLY A 163 -15.48 10.39 -21.69
C GLY A 163 -16.90 10.94 -21.56
N ALA A 164 -17.26 11.58 -20.44
CA ALA A 164 -18.59 12.14 -20.26
C ALA A 164 -18.76 13.36 -21.16
N ALA A 165 -19.73 13.28 -22.07
CA ALA A 165 -20.10 14.38 -22.95
C ALA A 165 -21.56 14.78 -22.68
N PHE A 166 -21.80 16.07 -22.50
CA PHE A 166 -23.13 16.62 -22.27
C PHE A 166 -23.63 17.38 -23.49
N ARG A 167 -24.93 17.25 -23.78
CA ARG A 167 -25.58 18.08 -24.80
C ARG A 167 -25.77 19.49 -24.28
N MET A 168 -25.76 20.45 -25.20
CA MET A 168 -26.08 21.85 -24.89
C MET A 168 -27.59 22.07 -24.75
N GLN A 169 -27.97 22.90 -23.79
CA GLN A 169 -29.34 23.35 -23.54
C GLN A 169 -29.36 24.84 -23.14
N ARG A 170 -30.40 25.58 -23.55
CA ARG A 170 -30.62 26.96 -23.07
C ARG A 170 -30.95 26.99 -21.58
N GLY A 171 -30.30 27.87 -20.83
CA GLY A 171 -30.44 27.93 -19.37
C GLY A 171 -29.96 26.65 -18.67
N GLY A 172 -29.01 25.96 -19.29
CA GLY A 172 -28.33 24.80 -18.74
C GLY A 172 -27.43 25.14 -17.55
N TYR A 173 -26.70 24.16 -17.06
CA TYR A 173 -25.65 24.41 -16.08
C TYR A 173 -24.44 25.09 -16.73
N ARG A 174 -23.75 25.92 -15.95
CA ARG A 174 -22.51 26.56 -16.37
C ARG A 174 -21.42 25.51 -16.57
N GLU A 175 -20.88 25.47 -17.77
CA GLU A 175 -19.87 24.50 -18.21
C GLU A 175 -18.65 24.56 -17.30
N GLU A 176 -18.14 25.76 -17.02
CA GLU A 176 -17.02 26.03 -16.11
C GLU A 176 -17.14 25.36 -14.73
N GLN A 177 -18.34 25.30 -14.14
CA GLN A 177 -18.55 24.69 -12.83
C GLN A 177 -18.67 23.17 -12.91
N VAL A 178 -19.26 22.67 -14.00
CA VAL A 178 -19.41 21.24 -14.20
C VAL A 178 -18.05 20.62 -14.49
N ASP A 179 -17.28 21.22 -15.39
CA ASP A 179 -15.96 20.72 -15.80
C ASP A 179 -15.00 20.73 -14.61
N ALA A 180 -14.97 21.82 -13.83
CA ALA A 180 -14.14 21.88 -12.61
C ALA A 180 -14.48 20.77 -11.60
N LEU A 181 -15.77 20.41 -11.45
CA LEU A 181 -16.17 19.32 -10.56
C LEU A 181 -15.78 17.95 -11.12
N LEU A 182 -15.87 17.74 -12.43
CA LEU A 182 -15.43 16.51 -13.07
C LEU A 182 -13.92 16.32 -12.93
N ASP A 183 -13.15 17.38 -13.15
CA ASP A 183 -11.69 17.37 -13.00
C ASP A 183 -11.29 17.06 -11.56
N ALA A 184 -11.86 17.75 -10.57
CA ALA A 184 -11.61 17.46 -9.16
C ALA A 184 -11.98 16.01 -8.77
N THR A 185 -13.07 15.48 -9.36
CA THR A 185 -13.45 14.07 -9.13
C THR A 185 -12.45 13.10 -9.76
N ILE A 186 -11.90 13.40 -10.94
CA ILE A 186 -10.87 12.60 -11.59
C ILE A 186 -9.60 12.58 -10.73
N ASP A 187 -9.20 13.73 -10.21
CA ASP A 187 -8.02 13.85 -9.35
C ASP A 187 -8.17 13.00 -8.08
N VAL A 188 -9.35 13.03 -7.44
CA VAL A 188 -9.68 12.13 -6.31
C VAL A 188 -9.59 10.65 -6.69
N ILE A 189 -10.15 10.24 -7.84
CA ILE A 189 -10.10 8.84 -8.29
C ILE A 189 -8.65 8.38 -8.52
N LEU A 190 -7.81 9.25 -9.08
CA LEU A 190 -6.40 8.96 -9.34
C LEU A 190 -5.57 8.92 -8.05
N ALA A 191 -5.90 9.76 -7.07
CA ALA A 191 -5.22 9.81 -5.77
C ALA A 191 -5.47 8.57 -4.90
N VAL A 192 -6.60 7.89 -5.10
CA VAL A 192 -7.01 6.72 -4.29
C VAL A 192 -6.60 5.38 -4.95
N ARG A 193 -5.96 5.40 -6.12
CA ARG A 193 -5.62 4.21 -6.92
C ARG A 193 -4.20 3.69 -6.72
#